data_AF-A0A351FF73-F1
#
_entry.id   AF-A0A351FF73-F1
#
_cell.length_a   1.000
_cell.length_b   1.000
_cell.length_c   1.000
_cell.angle_alpha   90.00
_cell.angle_beta   90.00
_cell.angle_gamma   90.00
#
_symmetry.space_group_name_H-M   'P 1'
#
loop_
_entity.id
_entity.type
_entity.pdbx_description
1 polymer ?
#
loop_
_entity_poly.entity_id
_entity_poly.type
_entity_poly.pdbx_seq_one_letter_code
_entity_poly.pdbx_strand_id
1 'polypeptide(L)'
;AYRNGEPYGKSYSTGSHLYKKDDCIVSFGVRHLPANPQRLLAGRIDEASLYDFELTAEDIRLISNPDTFVSQKQLYESLPSKLQRTYSKLTEKKSALEKEIRRMRENMAVSDKPELQDLALALFNMKEFIYLK
;
A
#
# COMPACT_ATOMS: atom_id res chain seq x y z
N ALA A 1 13.41 17.86 -10.75
CA ALA A 1 13.13 16.43 -11.00
C ALA A 1 14.45 15.73 -11.33
N TYR A 2 14.48 14.40 -11.47
CA TYR A 2 15.68 13.67 -11.88
C TYR A 2 15.36 12.74 -13.04
N ARG A 3 16.34 12.46 -13.91
CA ARG A 3 16.25 11.46 -14.97
C ARG A 3 17.57 10.72 -15.07
N ASN A 4 17.52 9.38 -14.98
CA ASN A 4 18.71 8.53 -14.98
C ASN A 4 19.76 8.98 -13.94
N GLY A 5 19.32 9.37 -12.74
CA GLY A 5 20.21 9.82 -11.66
C GLY A 5 20.57 11.30 -11.67
N GLU A 6 20.35 12.00 -12.79
CA GLU A 6 20.81 13.38 -12.97
C GLU A 6 19.68 14.41 -12.78
N PRO A 7 19.96 15.61 -12.22
CA PRO A 7 18.99 16.69 -12.12
C PRO A 7 18.40 17.04 -13.49
N TYR A 8 17.08 17.05 -13.56
CA TYR A 8 16.31 17.36 -14.76
C TYR A 8 15.35 18.53 -14.49
N GLY A 9 15.61 19.64 -15.21
CA GLY A 9 14.85 20.88 -15.12
C GLY A 9 15.24 21.77 -13.92
N LYS A 10 14.52 22.88 -13.76
CA LYS A 10 14.67 23.78 -12.62
C LYS A 10 13.75 23.34 -11.48
N SER A 11 14.26 23.35 -10.25
CA SER A 11 13.42 23.16 -9.07
C SER A 11 12.37 24.26 -8.98
N TYR A 12 11.16 23.89 -8.60
CA TYR A 12 10.09 24.81 -8.27
C TYR A 12 9.60 24.49 -6.85
N SER A 13 9.19 25.50 -6.11
CA SER A 13 8.68 25.35 -4.75
C SER A 13 7.20 25.71 -4.72
N THR A 14 6.40 24.87 -4.06
CA THR A 14 4.97 25.09 -3.80
C THR A 14 4.69 24.78 -2.34
N GLY A 15 3.55 25.22 -1.83
CA GLY A 15 3.11 24.83 -0.48
C GLY A 15 2.99 23.32 -0.34
N SER A 16 3.21 22.81 0.88
CA SER A 16 2.98 21.42 1.22
C SER A 16 1.50 21.17 1.51
N HIS A 17 1.02 19.97 1.19
CA HIS A 17 -0.32 19.50 1.54
C HIS A 17 -0.20 18.39 2.58
N LEU A 18 -1.02 18.44 3.63
CA LEU A 18 -1.08 17.39 4.64
C LEU A 18 -2.11 16.34 4.21
N TYR A 19 -1.68 15.10 4.04
CA TYR A 19 -2.59 13.97 3.79
C TYR A 19 -2.97 13.31 5.11
N LYS A 20 -4.26 13.14 5.36
CA LYS A 20 -4.74 12.38 6.52
C LYS A 20 -4.55 10.88 6.25
N LYS A 21 -4.38 10.13 7.33
CA LYS A 21 -4.38 8.67 7.27
C LYS A 21 -5.68 8.20 6.64
N ASP A 22 -5.59 7.21 5.74
CA ASP A 22 -6.71 6.59 5.03
C ASP A 22 -7.48 7.53 4.06
N ASP A 23 -6.96 8.73 3.79
CA ASP A 23 -7.56 9.75 2.91
C ASP A 23 -6.61 10.09 1.74
N CYS A 24 -5.87 9.10 1.23
CA CYS A 24 -5.00 9.27 0.09
C CYS A 24 -4.99 8.03 -0.81
N ILE A 25 -4.89 8.29 -2.12
CA ILE A 25 -4.75 7.25 -3.14
C ILE A 25 -3.53 7.60 -3.98
N VAL A 26 -2.58 6.68 -4.07
CA VAL A 26 -1.45 6.77 -5.00
C VAL A 26 -1.77 5.90 -6.21
N SER A 27 -1.82 6.52 -7.39
CA SER A 27 -2.20 5.85 -8.63
C SER A 27 -1.12 6.04 -9.70
N PHE A 28 -0.79 4.97 -10.44
CA PHE A 28 0.17 5.00 -11.53
C PHE A 28 -0.53 4.84 -12.88
N GLY A 29 -0.07 5.58 -13.89
CA GLY A 29 -0.55 5.45 -15.27
C GLY A 29 -1.98 5.93 -15.54
N VAL A 30 -2.65 6.53 -14.55
CA VAL A 30 -3.99 7.12 -14.66
C VAL A 30 -3.99 8.59 -14.20
N ARG A 31 -4.99 9.36 -14.61
CA ARG A 31 -5.22 10.74 -14.13
C ARG A 31 -6.25 10.75 -12.99
N HIS A 32 -6.08 11.68 -12.04
CA HIS A 32 -7.04 11.87 -10.93
C HIS A 32 -8.35 12.56 -11.35
N LEU A 33 -8.30 13.45 -12.35
CA LEU A 33 -9.46 14.09 -13.00
C LEU A 33 -9.93 13.24 -14.19
N PRO A 34 -11.19 13.36 -14.67
CA PRO A 34 -11.88 12.26 -15.33
C PRO A 34 -11.02 11.58 -16.38
N ALA A 35 -10.93 10.26 -16.24
CA ALA A 35 -10.03 9.45 -17.04
C ALA A 35 -10.36 9.62 -18.52
N ASN A 36 -9.41 10.17 -19.28
CA ASN A 36 -9.45 10.11 -20.73
C ASN A 36 -8.64 8.87 -21.15
N PRO A 37 -9.28 7.84 -21.76
CA PRO A 37 -8.61 6.61 -22.14
C PRO A 37 -7.37 6.81 -23.03
N GLN A 38 -7.34 7.87 -23.85
CA GLN A 38 -6.20 8.21 -24.70
C GLN A 38 -5.03 8.87 -23.94
N ARG A 39 -5.15 9.12 -22.63
CA ARG A 39 -4.10 9.75 -21.81
C ARG A 39 -3.64 8.86 -20.65
N LEU A 40 -3.85 7.56 -20.77
CA LEU A 40 -3.30 6.56 -19.86
C LEU A 40 -1.86 6.21 -20.29
N LEU A 41 -1.06 5.73 -19.34
CA LEU A 41 0.29 5.25 -19.65
C LEU A 41 0.20 4.01 -20.55
N ALA A 42 0.69 4.14 -21.79
CA ALA A 42 0.90 3.03 -22.70
C ALA A 42 2.34 2.52 -22.57
N GLY A 43 2.63 1.77 -21.52
CA GLY A 43 3.97 1.26 -21.22
C GLY A 43 4.00 0.35 -20.00
N ARG A 44 5.21 -0.06 -19.59
CA ARG A 44 5.44 -0.89 -18.41
C ARG A 44 6.20 -0.08 -17.36
N ILE A 45 5.79 -0.21 -16.10
CA ILE A 45 6.53 0.26 -14.94
C ILE A 45 7.19 -0.98 -14.35
N ASP A 46 8.52 -1.00 -14.37
CA ASP A 46 9.28 -2.12 -13.81
C ASP A 46 9.39 -2.00 -12.28
N GLU A 47 9.59 -0.79 -11.77
CA GLU A 47 9.70 -0.49 -10.34
C GLU A 47 9.08 0.88 -10.02
N ALA A 48 8.44 0.98 -8.86
CA ALA A 48 7.95 2.24 -8.30
C ALA A 48 8.12 2.23 -6.78
N SER A 49 8.79 3.26 -6.25
CA SER A 49 9.15 3.37 -4.84
C SER A 49 8.69 4.73 -4.29
N LEU A 50 8.23 4.74 -3.04
CA LEU A 50 7.78 5.94 -2.33
C LEU A 50 8.53 6.03 -1.00
N TYR A 51 9.00 7.22 -0.66
CA TYR A 51 9.77 7.51 0.53
C TYR A 51 9.08 8.60 1.35
N ASP A 52 9.14 8.49 2.68
CA ASP A 52 8.62 9.46 3.64
C ASP A 52 9.71 10.45 4.13
N PHE A 53 10.86 10.45 3.46
CA PHE A 53 11.98 11.35 3.70
C PHE A 53 12.51 11.93 2.38
N GLU A 54 13.26 13.01 2.48
CA GLU A 54 13.90 13.66 1.34
C GLU A 54 15.14 12.86 0.90
N LEU A 55 15.20 12.49 -0.37
CA LEU A 55 16.36 11.84 -0.97
C LEU A 55 17.39 12.88 -1.39
N THR A 56 18.67 12.60 -1.13
CA THR A 56 19.78 13.41 -1.62
C THR A 56 20.05 13.12 -3.10
N ALA A 57 20.80 14.00 -3.78
CA ALA A 57 21.22 13.76 -5.16
C ALA A 57 22.05 12.46 -5.31
N GLU A 58 22.82 12.11 -4.28
CA GLU A 58 23.60 10.87 -4.25
C GLU A 58 22.69 9.65 -4.17
N ASP A 59 21.67 9.67 -3.30
CA ASP A 59 20.69 8.59 -3.18
C ASP A 59 19.98 8.32 -4.51
N ILE A 60 19.55 9.39 -5.20
CA ILE A 60 18.89 9.28 -6.50
C ILE A 60 19.84 8.68 -7.55
N ARG A 61 21.11 9.09 -7.56
CA ARG A 61 22.11 8.51 -8.47
C ARG A 61 22.29 7.03 -8.21
N LEU A 62 22.40 6.62 -6.95
CA LEU A 62 22.52 5.22 -6.56
C LEU A 62 21.28 4.41 -6.96
N ILE A 63 20.07 4.91 -6.74
CA ILE A 63 18.82 4.22 -7.13
C ILE A 63 18.74 4.06 -8.66
N SER A 64 19.22 5.03 -9.42
CA SER A 64 19.13 5.00 -10.89
C SER A 64 20.10 4.03 -11.56
N ASN A 65 21.09 3.53 -10.83
CA ASN A 65 22.11 2.64 -11.36
C ASN A 65 21.70 1.17 -11.15
N PRO A 66 21.50 0.36 -12.20
CA PRO A 66 21.18 -1.06 -12.04
C PRO A 66 22.27 -1.85 -11.31
N ASP A 67 23.53 -1.42 -11.41
CA ASP A 67 24.69 -2.13 -10.86
C ASP A 67 24.84 -1.98 -9.35
N THR A 68 24.15 -1.02 -8.74
CA THR A 68 24.15 -0.77 -7.29
C THR A 68 23.05 -1.52 -6.55
N PHE A 69 22.26 -2.34 -7.26
CA PHE A 69 21.20 -3.13 -6.64
C PHE A 69 21.77 -4.11 -5.62
N VAL A 70 21.35 -3.96 -4.37
CA VAL A 70 21.66 -4.89 -3.28
C VAL A 70 20.39 -5.67 -2.95
N SER A 71 20.39 -6.97 -3.22
CA SER A 71 19.29 -7.83 -2.83
C SER A 71 19.19 -7.94 -1.31
N GLN A 72 17.97 -8.17 -0.81
CA GLN A 72 17.74 -8.38 0.62
C GLN A 72 18.55 -9.56 1.18
N LYS A 73 18.83 -10.57 0.35
CA LYS A 73 19.70 -11.70 0.70
C LYS A 73 21.14 -11.25 0.92
N GLN A 74 21.72 -10.48 -0.01
CA GLN A 74 23.07 -9.93 0.13
C GLN A 74 23.17 -9.01 1.36
N LEU A 75 22.13 -8.22 1.62
CA LEU A 75 22.05 -7.39 2.81
C LEU A 75 22.03 -8.23 4.10
N TYR A 76 21.28 -9.33 4.13
CA TYR A 76 21.25 -10.24 5.27
C TYR A 76 22.60 -10.92 5.51
N GLU A 77 23.25 -11.36 4.43
CA GLU A 77 24.57 -12.01 4.48
C GLU A 77 25.67 -11.06 4.95
N SER A 78 25.56 -9.76 4.70
CA SER A 78 26.51 -8.75 5.18
C SER A 78 26.31 -8.36 6.65
N LEU A 79 25.18 -8.73 7.27
CA LEU A 79 24.94 -8.44 8.69
C LEU A 79 25.89 -9.25 9.59
N PRO A 80 26.41 -8.65 10.67
CA PRO A 80 27.08 -9.39 11.75
C PRO A 80 26.17 -10.49 12.32
N SER A 81 26.77 -11.60 12.76
CA SER A 81 26.04 -12.79 13.26
C SER A 81 25.01 -12.48 14.37
N LYS A 82 25.30 -11.52 15.26
CA LYS A 82 24.37 -11.04 16.30
C LYS A 82 23.13 -10.37 15.70
N LEU A 83 23.31 -9.56 14.66
CA LEU A 83 22.24 -8.87 13.95
C LEU A 83 21.42 -9.86 13.11
N GLN A 84 22.06 -10.83 12.45
CA GLN A 84 21.36 -11.90 11.72
C GLN A 84 20.38 -12.67 12.62
N ARG A 85 20.81 -13.08 13.82
CA ARG A 85 19.93 -13.77 14.80
C ARG A 85 18.74 -12.89 15.21
N THR A 86 18.99 -11.61 15.42
CA THR A 86 17.95 -10.65 15.81
C THR A 86 16.95 -10.44 14.68
N TYR A 87 17.46 -10.25 13.46
CA TYR A 87 16.67 -10.10 12.25
C TYR A 87 15.78 -11.32 12.01
N SER A 88 16.33 -12.54 12.08
CA SER A 88 15.56 -13.77 11.91
C SER A 88 14.43 -13.87 12.95
N LYS A 89 14.73 -13.62 14.23
CA LYS A 89 13.73 -13.65 15.30
C LYS A 89 12.62 -12.61 15.11
N LEU A 90 12.95 -11.40 14.65
CA LEU A 90 11.97 -10.35 14.37
C LEU A 90 11.11 -10.69 13.14
N THR A 91 11.73 -11.27 12.12
CA THR A 91 11.05 -11.68 10.89
C THR A 91 10.04 -12.79 11.15
N GLU A 92 10.40 -13.79 11.96
CA GLU A 92 9.49 -14.84 12.41
C GLU A 92 8.30 -14.27 13.19
N LYS A 93 8.56 -13.38 14.15
CA LYS A 93 7.51 -12.71 14.94
C LYS A 93 6.56 -11.90 14.06
N LYS A 94 7.10 -11.13 13.10
CA LYS A 94 6.31 -10.35 12.15
C LYS A 94 5.38 -11.27 11.35
N SER A 95 5.91 -12.37 10.80
CA SER A 95 5.10 -13.32 10.03
C SER A 95 3.99 -13.97 10.87
N ALA A 96 4.26 -14.30 12.14
CA ALA A 96 3.25 -14.84 13.03
C ALA A 96 2.12 -13.84 13.30
N LEU A 97 2.46 -12.58 13.61
CA LEU A 97 1.49 -11.51 13.85
C LEU A 97 0.66 -11.20 12.60
N GLU A 98 1.27 -11.16 11.41
CA GLU A 98 0.54 -10.95 10.15
C GLU A 98 -0.48 -12.05 9.87
N LYS A 99 -0.14 -13.32 10.17
CA LYS A 99 -1.09 -14.44 10.06
C LYS A 99 -2.24 -14.30 11.06
N GLU A 100 -1.95 -13.87 12.28
CA GLU A 100 -2.96 -13.66 13.32
C GLU A 100 -3.91 -12.52 12.95
N ILE A 101 -3.39 -11.37 12.51
CA ILE A 101 -4.18 -10.24 12.01
C ILE A 101 -5.08 -10.67 10.85
N ARG A 102 -4.55 -11.45 9.90
CA ARG A 102 -5.34 -11.95 8.77
C ARG A 102 -6.49 -12.84 9.26
N ARG A 103 -6.21 -13.78 10.17
CA ARG A 103 -7.23 -14.66 10.76
C ARG A 103 -8.31 -13.88 11.50
N MET A 104 -7.93 -12.85 12.27
CA MET A 104 -8.88 -11.98 12.96
C MET A 104 -9.76 -11.22 11.97
N ARG A 105 -9.20 -10.69 10.88
CA ARG A 105 -9.97 -10.02 9.82
C ARG A 105 -10.96 -10.95 9.13
N GLU A 106 -10.54 -12.18 8.81
CA GLU A 106 -11.40 -13.21 8.23
C GLU A 106 -12.57 -13.55 9.17
N ASN A 107 -12.30 -13.77 10.46
CA ASN A 107 -13.34 -14.05 11.45
C ASN A 107 -14.31 -12.87 11.65
N MET A 108 -13.81 -11.63 11.62
CA MET A 108 -14.62 -10.43 11.79
C MET A 108 -15.51 -10.18 10.56
N ALA A 109 -15.00 -10.44 9.35
CA ALA A 109 -15.79 -10.36 8.11
C ALA A 109 -16.94 -11.40 8.05
N VAL A 110 -16.81 -12.51 8.76
CA VAL A 110 -17.88 -13.52 8.91
C VAL A 110 -18.92 -13.11 9.96
N SER A 111 -18.55 -12.30 10.95
CA SER A 111 -19.43 -11.91 12.07
C SER A 111 -20.29 -10.65 11.81
N ASP A 112 -19.93 -9.81 10.84
CA ASP A 112 -20.53 -8.48 10.64
C ASP A 112 -21.75 -8.44 9.70
N LYS A 113 -22.27 -9.58 9.30
CA LYS A 113 -23.56 -9.64 8.60
C LYS A 113 -24.57 -10.34 9.48
N PRO A 114 -25.53 -9.64 10.13
CA PRO A 114 -26.87 -10.20 10.09
C PRO A 114 -27.15 -10.42 8.60
N GLU A 115 -27.31 -11.67 8.17
CA GLU A 115 -27.64 -11.90 6.78
C GLU A 115 -28.87 -11.03 6.52
N LEU A 116 -28.82 -10.10 5.56
CA LEU A 116 -30.00 -9.31 5.16
C LEU A 116 -31.22 -10.21 4.93
N GLN A 117 -30.95 -11.49 4.65
CA GLN A 117 -31.86 -12.61 4.59
C GLN A 117 -32.59 -12.86 5.93
N ASP A 118 -31.92 -12.85 7.08
CA ASP A 118 -32.53 -13.00 8.41
C ASP A 118 -33.44 -11.82 8.76
N LEU A 119 -33.00 -10.59 8.47
CA LEU A 119 -33.83 -9.39 8.65
C LEU A 119 -35.04 -9.42 7.71
N ALA A 120 -34.84 -9.77 6.44
CA ALA A 120 -35.92 -9.90 5.46
C ALA A 120 -36.89 -11.02 5.85
N LEU A 121 -36.41 -12.15 6.36
CA LEU A 121 -37.21 -13.27 6.84
C LEU A 121 -38.02 -12.87 8.08
N ALA A 122 -37.42 -12.11 9.02
CA ALA A 122 -38.12 -11.57 10.18
C ALA A 122 -39.23 -10.59 9.78
N LEU A 123 -38.95 -9.66 8.86
CA LEU A 123 -39.94 -8.71 8.33
C LEU A 123 -41.07 -9.42 7.59
N PHE A 124 -40.76 -10.41 6.76
CA PHE A 124 -41.75 -11.20 6.02
C PHE A 124 -42.66 -12.00 6.96
N ASN A 125 -42.13 -12.48 8.08
CA ASN A 125 -42.88 -13.29 9.05
C ASN A 125 -43.61 -12.46 10.12
N MET A 126 -43.43 -11.14 10.18
CA MET A 126 -44.21 -10.28 11.09
C MET A 126 -45.66 -10.15 10.59
N LYS A 127 -46.59 -10.78 11.31
CA LYS A 127 -48.03 -10.74 11.03
C LYS A 127 -48.69 -9.37 11.32
N GLU A 128 -47.95 -8.43 11.87
CA GLU A 128 -48.43 -7.09 12.24
C GLU A 128 -48.73 -6.19 11.02
N PHE A 129 -48.12 -6.45 9.85
CA PHE A 129 -48.38 -5.66 8.63
C PHE A 129 -49.67 -6.04 7.89
N ILE A 130 -50.36 -7.10 8.31
CA ILE A 130 -51.64 -7.53 7.71
C ILE A 130 -52.81 -6.65 8.22
N TYR A 131 -52.59 -5.91 9.31
CA TYR A 131 -53.64 -5.14 10.00
C TYR A 131 -53.52 -3.63 9.84
N LEU A 132 -52.53 -3.13 9.11
CA LEU A 132 -52.40 -1.71 8.78
C LEU A 132 -53.12 -1.42 7.47
N LYS A 133 -54.26 -0.73 7.56
CA LYS A 133 -55.08 -0.26 6.43
C LYS A 133 -54.96 1.25 6.28
#